data_AF-A0A7U9NHR9-F1
#
_entry.id   AF-A0A7U9NHR9-F1
#
_cell.length_a   1.000
_cell.length_b   1.000
_cell.length_c   1.000
_cell.angle_alpha   90.00
_cell.angle_beta   90.00
_cell.angle_gamma   90.00
#
_symmetry.space_group_name_H-M   'P 1'
#
loop_
_entity.id
_entity.type
_entity.pdbx_description
1 polymer ?
#
loop_
_entity_poly.entity_id
_entity_poly.type
_entity_poly.pdbx_seq_one_letter_code
_entity_poly.pdbx_strand_id
1 'polypeptide(L)'
;MKSKDRMIRAIRSRKNLESPVISLKKLLASGGMEHYLNLCSDRLASELMIDGEGTKMNFADFPDILFTESGLFDCRHILENYLSVDVLMDAWQLLLDEERINREVNSVAAAFRKMKLRKLLKMYKNQKLSKSGESGWLVRKWIMWEIWSRTPLSGIWRKAKEILARIHVRVKYKWLFDMVSSTAAKYN
;
A
#
# COMPACT_ATOMS: atom_id res chain seq x y z
N MET A 1 -6.11 -10.28 4.92
CA MET A 1 -7.20 -9.28 5.06
C MET A 1 -8.36 -9.71 4.16
N LYS A 2 -9.61 -9.79 4.65
CA LYS A 2 -10.73 -10.31 3.83
C LYS A 2 -10.95 -9.42 2.60
N SER A 3 -11.08 -10.01 1.41
CA SER A 3 -11.25 -9.31 0.10
C SER A 3 -12.28 -8.16 0.13
N LYS A 4 -13.34 -8.34 0.94
CA LYS A 4 -14.42 -7.36 1.19
C LYS A 4 -13.88 -5.99 1.66
N ASP A 5 -12.87 -5.96 2.53
CA ASP A 5 -12.35 -4.73 3.14
C ASP A 5 -11.39 -3.99 2.19
N ARG A 6 -10.66 -4.72 1.33
CA ARG A 6 -9.81 -4.14 0.27
C ARG A 6 -10.63 -3.33 -0.72
N MET A 7 -11.73 -3.91 -1.19
CA MET A 7 -12.60 -3.26 -2.15
C MET A 7 -13.26 -1.99 -1.57
N ILE A 8 -13.75 -2.04 -0.33
CA ILE A 8 -14.31 -0.85 0.33
C ILE A 8 -13.24 0.24 0.50
N ARG A 9 -12.00 -0.15 0.85
CA ARG A 9 -10.88 0.80 0.97
C ARG A 9 -10.59 1.48 -0.37
N ALA A 10 -10.49 0.72 -1.46
CA ALA A 10 -10.26 1.24 -2.81
C ALA A 10 -11.38 2.21 -3.26
N ILE A 11 -12.63 1.88 -2.95
CA ILE A 11 -13.79 2.73 -3.25
C ILE A 11 -13.74 4.02 -2.45
N ARG A 12 -13.56 3.94 -1.12
CA ARG A 12 -13.52 5.10 -0.23
C ARG A 12 -12.36 6.05 -0.54
N SER A 13 -11.18 5.52 -0.81
CA SER A 13 -10.00 6.35 -1.13
C SER A 13 -10.16 7.07 -2.47
N ARG A 14 -10.98 6.52 -3.38
CA ARG A 14 -11.09 6.91 -4.80
C ARG A 14 -9.74 6.91 -5.53
N LYS A 15 -8.75 6.21 -4.98
CA LYS A 15 -7.42 5.96 -5.57
C LYS A 15 -7.23 4.46 -5.74
N ASN A 16 -6.33 4.07 -6.62
CA ASN A 16 -5.95 2.65 -6.70
C ASN A 16 -5.28 2.24 -5.39
N LEU A 17 -5.47 0.99 -4.98
CA LEU A 17 -4.67 0.37 -3.94
C LEU A 17 -3.21 0.42 -4.39
N GLU A 18 -2.36 0.83 -3.47
CA GLU A 18 -0.91 0.82 -3.66
C GLU A 18 -0.41 -0.62 -3.75
N SER A 19 0.73 -0.79 -4.43
CA SER A 19 1.39 -2.09 -4.53
C SER A 19 1.69 -2.63 -3.13
N PRO A 20 1.52 -3.94 -2.91
CA PRO A 20 1.87 -4.55 -1.64
C PRO A 20 3.37 -4.43 -1.42
N VAL A 21 3.73 -4.27 -0.15
CA VAL A 21 5.13 -4.17 0.26
C VAL A 21 5.40 -5.12 1.42
N ILE A 22 6.62 -5.65 1.46
CA ILE A 22 7.15 -6.43 2.57
C ILE A 22 8.29 -5.66 3.24
N SER A 23 8.39 -5.80 4.56
CA SER A 23 9.45 -5.16 5.35
C SER A 23 10.68 -6.06 5.42
N LEU A 24 11.86 -5.48 5.24
CA LEU A 24 13.16 -6.14 5.38
C LEU A 24 13.29 -6.76 6.77
N LYS A 25 12.94 -6.03 7.81
CA LYS A 25 12.97 -6.51 9.20
C LYS A 25 12.10 -7.76 9.38
N LYS A 26 10.88 -7.77 8.82
CA LYS A 26 10.01 -8.95 8.88
C LYS A 26 10.52 -10.12 8.04
N LEU A 27 11.13 -9.82 6.91
CA LEU A 27 11.71 -10.83 6.03
C LEU A 27 12.91 -11.51 6.71
N LEU A 28 13.79 -10.72 7.34
CA LEU A 28 14.90 -11.22 8.15
C LEU A 28 14.39 -12.00 9.37
N ALA A 29 13.31 -11.55 10.01
CA ALA A 29 12.65 -12.27 11.10
C ALA A 29 12.20 -13.68 10.71
N SER A 30 11.62 -13.83 9.52
CA SER A 30 11.19 -15.16 9.06
C SER A 30 12.34 -16.15 8.86
N GLY A 31 13.56 -15.66 8.63
CA GLY A 31 14.78 -16.47 8.56
C GLY A 31 15.59 -16.55 9.86
N GLY A 32 15.13 -15.93 10.96
CA GLY A 32 15.88 -15.84 12.22
C GLY A 32 17.08 -14.88 12.19
N MET A 33 17.13 -13.96 11.22
CA MET A 33 18.27 -13.10 10.90
C MET A 33 18.05 -11.62 11.26
N GLU A 34 17.13 -11.32 12.19
CA GLU A 34 16.74 -9.95 12.56
C GLU A 34 17.92 -9.05 12.95
N HIS A 35 18.93 -9.64 13.58
CA HIS A 35 20.13 -8.94 14.06
C HIS A 35 20.99 -8.38 12.91
N TYR A 36 20.82 -8.87 11.68
CA TYR A 36 21.50 -8.35 10.49
C TYR A 36 20.79 -7.16 9.84
N LEU A 37 19.68 -6.66 10.40
CA LEU A 37 18.88 -5.58 9.79
C LEU A 37 19.74 -4.37 9.38
N ASN A 38 20.55 -3.84 10.30
CA ASN A 38 21.38 -2.66 10.04
C ASN A 38 22.42 -2.93 8.94
N LEU A 39 23.09 -4.09 9.01
CA LEU A 39 24.13 -4.44 8.04
C LEU A 39 23.53 -4.64 6.64
N CYS A 40 22.37 -5.29 6.57
CA CYS A 40 21.66 -5.50 5.31
C CYS A 40 21.13 -4.18 4.75
N SER A 41 20.55 -3.30 5.58
CA SER A 41 20.07 -1.99 5.15
C SER A 41 21.21 -1.11 4.64
N ASP A 42 22.37 -1.15 5.29
CA ASP A 42 23.55 -0.38 4.88
C ASP A 42 24.11 -0.87 3.54
N ARG A 43 24.14 -2.18 3.29
CA ARG A 43 24.54 -2.74 2.00
C ARG A 43 23.57 -2.34 0.89
N LEU A 44 22.26 -2.44 1.14
CA LEU A 44 21.23 -2.01 0.17
C LEU A 44 21.36 -0.53 -0.18
N ALA A 45 21.63 0.32 0.81
CA ALA A 45 21.89 1.74 0.58
C ALA A 45 23.20 1.98 -0.19
N SER A 46 24.25 1.22 0.12
CA SER A 46 25.56 1.32 -0.53
C SER A 46 25.53 0.92 -2.00
N GLU A 47 24.71 -0.08 -2.35
CA GLU A 47 24.49 -0.52 -3.73
C GLU A 47 23.44 0.34 -4.47
N LEU A 48 22.98 1.45 -3.87
CA LEU A 48 21.99 2.37 -4.45
C LEU A 48 20.67 1.69 -4.84
N MET A 49 20.30 0.63 -4.12
CA MET A 49 19.09 -0.15 -4.40
C MET A 49 17.80 0.53 -3.91
N ILE A 50 17.90 1.69 -3.24
CA ILE A 50 16.76 2.45 -2.71
C ILE A 50 16.35 3.51 -3.73
N ASP A 51 15.44 3.13 -4.63
CA ASP A 51 14.93 3.96 -5.72
C ASP A 51 13.71 4.83 -5.33
N GLY A 52 13.08 4.54 -4.20
CA GLY A 52 11.84 5.20 -3.78
C GLY A 52 10.59 4.73 -4.53
N GLU A 53 10.70 3.72 -5.39
CA GLU A 53 9.63 3.10 -6.17
C GLU A 53 9.49 1.61 -5.85
N GLY A 54 10.45 0.79 -6.27
CA GLY A 54 10.51 -0.63 -6.00
C GLY A 54 10.93 -0.94 -4.56
N THR A 55 11.84 -0.11 -4.03
CA THR A 55 12.50 -0.27 -2.74
C THR A 55 12.53 1.07 -2.02
N LYS A 56 11.91 1.15 -0.84
CA LYS A 56 11.72 2.42 -0.12
C LYS A 56 12.13 2.30 1.33
N MET A 57 12.71 3.36 1.89
CA MET A 57 12.91 3.42 3.34
C MET A 57 11.57 3.47 4.07
N ASN A 58 11.43 2.62 5.08
CA ASN A 58 10.34 2.70 6.03
C ASN A 58 10.64 3.80 7.05
N PHE A 59 10.29 5.04 6.73
CA PHE A 59 10.52 6.15 7.67
C PHE A 59 9.85 5.91 9.03
N ALA A 60 8.75 5.14 9.10
CA ALA A 60 8.05 4.87 10.34
C ALA A 60 8.88 4.05 11.36
N ASP A 61 9.77 3.17 10.89
CA ASP A 61 10.55 2.22 11.67
C ASP A 61 11.99 2.10 11.10
N PHE A 62 12.73 3.21 11.07
CA PHE A 62 14.10 3.24 10.54
C PHE A 62 15.04 2.32 11.37
N PRO A 63 15.94 1.51 10.76
CA PRO A 63 16.37 1.51 9.35
C PRO A 63 15.67 0.46 8.46
N ASP A 64 14.42 0.10 8.75
CA ASP A 64 13.68 -0.85 7.93
C ASP A 64 13.47 -0.35 6.48
N ILE A 65 13.46 -1.30 5.54
CA ILE A 65 13.29 -1.07 4.11
C ILE A 65 12.07 -1.86 3.65
N LEU A 66 11.25 -1.25 2.80
CA LEU A 66 10.07 -1.84 2.21
C LEU A 66 10.35 -2.21 0.76
N PHE A 67 10.04 -3.45 0.39
CA PHE A 67 10.17 -3.94 -0.97
C PHE A 67 8.79 -4.20 -1.55
N THR A 68 8.58 -3.72 -2.77
CA THR A 68 7.56 -4.26 -3.67
C THR A 68 8.06 -5.57 -4.30
N GLU A 69 7.22 -6.20 -5.11
CA GLU A 69 7.56 -7.39 -5.87
C GLU A 69 8.83 -7.22 -6.72
N SER A 70 8.90 -6.15 -7.54
CA SER A 70 10.07 -5.87 -8.38
C SER A 70 11.30 -5.52 -7.56
N GLY A 71 11.14 -4.65 -6.55
CA GLY A 71 12.25 -4.26 -5.68
C GLY A 71 12.86 -5.44 -4.92
N LEU A 72 12.03 -6.40 -4.48
CA LEU A 72 12.52 -7.62 -3.83
C LEU A 72 13.32 -8.49 -4.80
N PHE A 73 12.83 -8.66 -6.03
CA PHE A 73 13.50 -9.46 -7.06
C PHE A 73 14.84 -8.85 -7.47
N ASP A 74 14.91 -7.52 -7.59
CA ASP A 74 16.12 -6.79 -7.96
C ASP A 74 17.15 -6.80 -6.82
N CYS A 75 16.71 -6.82 -5.56
CA CYS A 75 17.58 -6.89 -4.38
C CYS A 75 17.98 -8.32 -3.99
N ARG A 76 17.55 -9.35 -4.72
CA ARG A 76 17.71 -10.76 -4.29
C ARG A 76 19.17 -11.15 -4.07
N HIS A 77 20.10 -10.68 -4.91
CA HIS A 77 21.52 -11.05 -4.82
C HIS A 77 22.17 -10.59 -3.51
N ILE A 78 21.68 -9.49 -2.93
CA ILE A 78 22.11 -9.02 -1.61
C ILE A 78 21.45 -9.86 -0.52
N LEU A 79 20.14 -10.08 -0.64
CA LEU A 79 19.32 -10.77 0.36
C LEU A 79 19.67 -12.26 0.49
N GLU A 80 20.13 -12.91 -0.57
CA GLU A 80 20.59 -14.31 -0.59
C GLU A 80 21.77 -14.56 0.35
N ASN A 81 22.53 -13.53 0.72
CA ASN A 81 23.59 -13.65 1.73
C ASN A 81 23.09 -13.81 3.16
N TYR A 82 21.81 -13.49 3.40
CA TYR A 82 21.19 -13.50 4.72
C TYR A 82 20.05 -14.53 4.80
N LEU A 83 19.34 -14.74 3.70
CA LEU A 83 18.13 -15.55 3.64
C LEU A 83 18.27 -16.64 2.59
N SER A 84 17.71 -17.81 2.88
CA SER A 84 17.62 -18.87 1.89
C SER A 84 16.78 -18.45 0.68
N VAL A 85 17.14 -19.00 -0.49
CA VAL A 85 16.41 -18.77 -1.74
C VAL A 85 14.94 -19.12 -1.59
N ASP A 86 14.60 -20.19 -0.87
CA ASP A 86 13.21 -20.62 -0.65
C ASP A 86 12.39 -19.54 0.06
N VAL A 87 12.93 -18.94 1.13
CA VAL A 87 12.26 -17.84 1.86
C VAL A 87 12.04 -16.62 0.97
N LEU A 88 13.01 -16.29 0.12
CA LEU A 88 12.90 -15.17 -0.82
C LEU A 88 11.87 -15.44 -1.91
N MET A 89 11.83 -16.66 -2.46
CA MET A 89 10.85 -17.08 -3.45
C MET A 89 9.43 -17.11 -2.90
N ASP A 90 9.23 -17.63 -1.69
CA ASP A 90 7.94 -17.60 -1.01
C ASP A 90 7.46 -16.17 -0.77
N ALA A 91 8.34 -15.28 -0.29
CA ALA A 91 8.03 -13.88 -0.09
C ALA A 91 7.67 -13.17 -1.40
N TRP A 92 8.41 -13.45 -2.48
CA TRP A 92 8.17 -12.89 -3.80
C TRP A 92 6.84 -13.37 -4.39
N GLN A 93 6.55 -14.67 -4.29
CA GLN A 93 5.29 -15.27 -4.74
C GLN A 93 4.09 -14.67 -4.00
N LEU A 94 4.21 -14.47 -2.68
CA LEU A 94 3.18 -13.81 -1.87
C LEU A 94 2.91 -12.38 -2.34
N LEU A 95 3.94 -11.62 -2.69
CA LEU A 95 3.79 -10.26 -3.23
C LEU A 95 3.11 -10.26 -4.61
N LEU A 96 3.49 -11.19 -5.49
CA LEU A 96 2.86 -11.36 -6.81
C LEU A 96 1.36 -11.66 -6.70
N ASP A 97 1.00 -12.58 -5.81
CA ASP A 97 -0.40 -12.95 -5.58
C ASP A 97 -1.22 -11.80 -5.00
N GLU A 98 -0.66 -11.06 -4.05
CA GLU A 98 -1.30 -9.90 -3.44
C GLU A 98 -1.46 -8.75 -4.45
N GLU A 99 -0.47 -8.53 -5.31
CA GLU A 99 -0.50 -7.54 -6.39
C GLU A 99 -1.56 -7.90 -7.44
N ARG A 100 -1.67 -9.18 -7.81
CA ARG A 100 -2.74 -9.68 -8.70
C ARG A 100 -4.12 -9.35 -8.13
N ILE A 101 -4.35 -9.64 -6.84
CA ILE A 101 -5.62 -9.32 -6.18
C ILE A 101 -5.86 -7.81 -6.17
N ASN A 102 -4.83 -6.99 -5.90
CA ASN A 102 -4.95 -5.53 -5.91
C ASN A 102 -5.31 -5.01 -7.31
N ARG A 103 -4.72 -5.56 -8.38
CA ARG A 103 -5.06 -5.21 -9.77
C ARG A 103 -6.51 -5.51 -10.10
N GLU A 104 -7.01 -6.69 -9.72
CA GLU A 104 -8.42 -7.04 -9.88
C GLU A 104 -9.33 -6.05 -9.15
N VAL A 105 -9.06 -5.79 -7.86
CA VAL A 105 -9.84 -4.82 -7.06
C VAL A 105 -9.80 -3.43 -7.69
N ASN A 106 -8.63 -2.98 -8.14
CA ASN A 106 -8.44 -1.69 -8.79
C ASN A 106 -9.23 -1.58 -10.09
N SER A 107 -9.25 -2.64 -10.91
CA SER A 107 -10.02 -2.70 -12.15
C SER A 107 -11.52 -2.55 -11.90
N VAL A 108 -12.06 -3.27 -10.92
CA VAL A 108 -13.50 -3.22 -10.59
C VAL A 108 -13.84 -1.88 -9.95
N ALA A 109 -13.00 -1.35 -9.05
CA ALA A 109 -13.19 -0.03 -8.46
C ALA A 109 -13.14 1.07 -9.54
N ALA A 110 -12.23 0.99 -10.50
CA ALA A 110 -12.15 1.91 -11.63
C ALA A 110 -13.41 1.85 -12.51
N ALA A 111 -13.94 0.65 -12.77
CA ALA A 111 -15.21 0.48 -13.48
C ALA A 111 -16.35 1.17 -12.73
N PHE A 112 -16.46 0.98 -11.41
CA PHE A 112 -17.47 1.67 -10.59
C PHE A 112 -17.33 3.19 -10.65
N ARG A 113 -16.12 3.73 -10.57
CA ARG A 113 -15.86 5.19 -10.67
C ARG A 113 -16.33 5.76 -12.01
N LYS A 114 -16.15 5.02 -13.12
CA LYS A 114 -16.58 5.42 -14.47
C LYS A 114 -18.10 5.38 -14.67
N MET A 115 -18.85 4.61 -13.88
CA MET A 115 -20.31 4.51 -14.04
C MET A 115 -21.05 5.78 -13.61
N LYS A 116 -22.08 6.17 -14.36
CA LYS A 116 -23.01 7.25 -14.00
C LYS A 116 -23.85 6.85 -12.77
N LEU A 117 -24.19 7.83 -11.92
CA LEU A 117 -24.95 7.60 -10.68
C LEU A 117 -26.29 6.89 -10.93
N ARG A 118 -27.02 7.28 -11.99
CA ARG A 118 -28.28 6.63 -12.38
C ARG A 118 -28.11 5.13 -12.66
N LYS A 119 -26.99 4.74 -13.28
CA LYS A 119 -26.68 3.34 -13.60
C LYS A 119 -26.36 2.54 -12.33
N LEU A 120 -25.61 3.13 -11.39
CA LEU A 120 -25.35 2.54 -10.07
C LEU A 120 -26.63 2.33 -9.26
N LEU A 121 -27.53 3.32 -9.24
CA LEU A 121 -28.83 3.21 -8.57
C LEU A 121 -29.72 2.13 -9.21
N LYS A 122 -29.73 2.05 -10.55
CA LYS A 122 -30.43 0.99 -11.28
C LYS A 122 -29.87 -0.39 -10.93
N MET A 123 -28.54 -0.55 -10.86
CA MET A 123 -27.91 -1.81 -10.43
C MET A 123 -28.25 -2.17 -8.98
N TYR A 124 -28.26 -1.20 -8.07
CA TYR A 124 -28.64 -1.41 -6.68
C TYR A 124 -30.08 -1.92 -6.53
N LYS A 125 -31.01 -1.32 -7.29
CA LYS A 125 -32.42 -1.73 -7.33
C LYS A 125 -32.60 -3.10 -7.99
N ASN A 126 -31.97 -3.34 -9.14
CA ASN A 126 -32.09 -4.59 -9.88
C ASN A 126 -31.45 -5.78 -9.15
N GLN A 127 -30.40 -5.55 -8.35
CA GLN A 127 -29.84 -6.59 -7.49
C GLN A 127 -30.81 -7.07 -6.40
N LYS A 128 -31.83 -6.28 -6.04
CA LYS A 128 -32.89 -6.71 -5.11
C LYS A 128 -33.69 -7.88 -5.68
N LEU A 129 -33.73 -8.00 -7.00
CA LEU A 129 -34.59 -8.94 -7.72
C LEU A 129 -33.84 -10.20 -8.18
N SER A 130 -32.50 -10.17 -8.32
CA SER A 130 -31.77 -11.21 -9.08
C SER A 130 -30.87 -12.15 -8.27
N LYS A 131 -30.33 -11.76 -7.10
CA LYS A 131 -29.38 -12.60 -6.35
C LYS A 131 -29.56 -12.45 -4.83
N SER A 132 -30.25 -13.39 -4.19
CA SER A 132 -30.44 -13.46 -2.73
C SER A 132 -29.34 -14.26 -2.00
N GLY A 133 -28.08 -14.11 -2.42
CA GLY A 133 -26.93 -14.76 -1.79
C GLY A 133 -25.92 -13.78 -1.20
N GLU A 134 -24.93 -14.29 -0.44
CA GLU A 134 -23.88 -13.47 0.17
C GLU A 134 -23.13 -12.57 -0.84
N SER A 135 -22.88 -13.08 -2.04
CA SER A 135 -22.23 -12.33 -3.12
C SER A 135 -23.05 -11.12 -3.58
N GLY A 136 -24.38 -11.25 -3.62
CA GLY A 136 -25.29 -10.15 -3.94
C GLY A 136 -25.25 -9.06 -2.88
N TRP A 137 -25.22 -9.43 -1.59
CA TRP A 137 -25.09 -8.48 -0.49
C TRP A 137 -23.77 -7.69 -0.54
N LEU A 138 -22.66 -8.33 -0.91
CA LEU A 138 -21.35 -7.67 -1.00
C LEU A 138 -21.30 -6.61 -2.09
N VAL A 139 -21.77 -6.95 -3.28
CA VAL A 139 -21.78 -6.01 -4.40
C VAL A 139 -22.69 -4.82 -4.08
N ARG A 140 -23.82 -5.04 -3.39
CA ARG A 140 -24.67 -3.96 -2.88
C ARG A 140 -23.93 -3.04 -1.93
N LYS A 141 -23.20 -3.62 -0.98
CA LYS A 141 -22.37 -2.85 -0.04
C LYS A 141 -21.34 -2.01 -0.79
N TRP A 142 -20.69 -2.55 -1.82
CA TRP A 142 -19.74 -1.80 -2.65
C TRP A 142 -20.40 -0.65 -3.41
N ILE A 143 -21.57 -0.88 -4.03
CA ILE A 143 -22.32 0.17 -4.73
C ILE A 143 -22.72 1.29 -3.76
N MET A 144 -23.19 0.95 -2.56
CA MET A 144 -23.54 1.93 -1.54
C MET A 144 -22.34 2.77 -1.10
N TRP A 145 -21.17 2.14 -0.91
CA TRP A 145 -19.92 2.85 -0.62
C TRP A 145 -19.47 3.74 -1.77
N GLU A 146 -19.64 3.32 -3.02
CA GLU A 146 -19.31 4.15 -4.17
C GLU A 146 -20.22 5.38 -4.23
N ILE A 147 -21.53 5.22 -4.01
CA ILE A 147 -22.48 6.34 -3.93
C ILE A 147 -22.08 7.30 -2.80
N TRP A 148 -21.78 6.77 -1.61
CA TRP A 148 -21.35 7.60 -0.48
C TRP A 148 -20.03 8.33 -0.78
N SER A 149 -19.06 7.67 -1.41
CA SER A 149 -17.77 8.27 -1.79
C SER A 149 -17.89 9.42 -2.81
N ARG A 150 -19.03 9.54 -3.48
CA ARG A 150 -19.33 10.65 -4.41
C ARG A 150 -19.94 11.85 -3.72
N THR A 151 -20.39 11.71 -2.48
CA THR A 151 -20.96 12.82 -1.72
C THR A 151 -19.87 13.81 -1.28
N PRO A 152 -20.18 15.11 -1.19
CA PRO A 152 -19.21 16.14 -0.78
C PRO A 152 -18.65 15.91 0.63
N LEU A 153 -19.45 15.36 1.55
CA LEU A 153 -19.03 15.00 2.92
C LEU A 153 -17.83 14.04 2.93
N SER A 154 -17.83 13.04 2.04
CA SER A 154 -16.71 12.12 1.90
C SER A 154 -15.44 12.79 1.37
N GLY A 155 -15.58 13.87 0.60
CA GLY A 155 -14.46 14.70 0.15
C GLY A 155 -13.82 15.46 1.31
N ILE A 156 -14.63 16.08 2.16
CA ILE A 156 -14.18 16.81 3.35
C ILE A 156 -13.44 15.87 4.31
N TRP A 157 -14.01 14.70 4.59
CA TRP A 157 -13.40 13.71 5.48
C TRP A 157 -12.02 13.25 4.99
N ARG A 158 -11.85 13.05 3.68
CA ARG A 158 -10.55 12.67 3.10
C ARG A 158 -9.49 13.76 3.29
N LYS A 159 -9.85 15.02 3.01
CA LYS A 159 -8.94 16.16 3.22
C LYS A 159 -8.53 16.30 4.68
N ALA A 160 -9.47 16.18 5.62
CA ALA A 160 -9.18 16.24 7.05
C ALA A 160 -8.18 15.15 7.46
N LYS A 161 -8.38 13.91 6.99
CA LYS A 161 -7.45 12.80 7.26
C LYS A 161 -6.05 13.04 6.70
N GLU A 162 -5.93 13.58 5.48
CA GLU A 162 -4.64 13.92 4.86
C GLU A 162 -3.90 15.03 5.62
N ILE A 163 -4.63 16.02 6.14
CA ILE A 163 -4.05 17.09 6.96
C ILE A 163 -3.52 16.52 8.29
N LEU A 164 -4.29 15.68 8.98
CA LEU A 164 -3.86 15.04 10.21
C LEU A 164 -2.60 14.18 10.01
N ALA A 165 -2.54 13.41 8.91
CA ALA A 165 -1.36 12.62 8.57
C ALA A 165 -0.13 13.51 8.34
N ARG A 166 -0.27 14.63 7.61
CA ARG A 166 0.83 15.59 7.39
C ARG A 166 1.33 16.22 8.69
N ILE A 167 0.41 16.59 9.59
CA ILE A 167 0.77 17.13 10.90
C ILE A 167 1.56 16.10 11.70
N HIS A 168 1.08 14.85 11.74
CA HIS A 168 1.76 13.76 12.45
C HIS A 168 3.20 13.55 11.96
N VAL A 169 3.40 13.48 10.64
CA VAL A 169 4.74 13.32 10.04
C VAL A 169 5.64 14.51 10.39
N ARG A 170 5.15 15.75 10.26
CA ARG A 170 5.94 16.94 10.62
C ARG A 170 6.37 16.94 12.09
N VAL A 171 5.50 16.50 12.99
CA VAL A 171 5.82 16.44 14.43
C VAL A 171 6.84 15.33 14.70
N LYS A 172 6.65 14.13 14.15
CA LYS A 172 7.52 12.98 14.41
C LYS A 172 8.94 13.17 13.85
N TYR A 173 9.08 13.80 12.69
CA TYR A 173 10.37 13.96 12.00
C TYR A 173 10.89 15.40 11.99
N LYS A 174 10.44 16.23 12.93
CA LYS A 174 10.85 17.63 13.02
C LYS A 174 12.37 17.79 12.96
N TRP A 175 13.09 16.96 13.71
CA TRP A 175 14.57 16.98 13.76
C TRP A 175 15.23 16.68 12.40
N LEU A 176 14.72 15.72 11.62
CA LEU A 176 15.24 15.44 10.28
C LEU A 176 14.98 16.59 9.30
N PHE A 177 13.80 17.20 9.35
CA PHE A 177 13.49 18.38 8.54
C PHE A 177 14.35 19.60 8.94
N ASP A 178 14.62 19.78 10.23
CA ASP A 178 15.51 20.82 10.75
C ASP A 178 16.98 20.58 10.31
N MET A 179 17.41 19.31 10.25
CA MET A 179 18.75 18.94 9.76
C MET A 179 18.90 19.15 8.26
N VAL A 180 17.91 18.76 7.45
CA VAL A 180 17.93 19.00 5.99
C VAL A 180 17.89 20.50 5.68
N SER A 181 17.07 21.28 6.40
CA SER A 181 16.98 22.73 6.18
C SER A 181 18.25 23.49 6.59
N SER A 182 18.88 23.12 7.72
CA SER A 182 20.17 23.68 8.13
C SER A 182 21.32 23.30 7.19
N THR A 183 21.29 22.09 6.62
CA THR A 183 22.28 21.66 5.62
C THR A 183 22.04 22.39 4.30
N ALA A 184 20.81 22.51 3.83
CA ALA A 184 20.47 23.27 2.63
C ALA A 184 20.81 24.77 2.75
N ALA A 185 20.70 25.35 3.95
CA ALA A 185 21.11 26.72 4.23
C ALA A 185 22.63 26.92 4.30
N LYS A 186 23.42 25.84 4.44
CA LYS A 186 24.89 25.87 4.40
C LYS A 186 25.49 25.76 2.99
N TYR A 187 24.71 25.29 2.02
CA TYR A 187 25.13 25.07 0.64
C TYR A 187 24.45 26.01 -0.37
N ASN A 188 23.75 27.03 0.12
CA ASN A 188 23.34 28.24 -0.61
C ASN A 188 24.12 29.45 -0.06
#